data_AF-A0A094I3C0-F1
#
_entry.id   AF-A0A094I3C0-F1
#
_cell.length_a   1.000
_cell.length_b   1.000
_cell.length_c   1.000
_cell.angle_alpha   90.00
_cell.angle_beta   90.00
_cell.angle_gamma   90.00
#
_symmetry.space_group_name_H-M   'P 1'
#
loop_
_entity.id
_entity.type
_entity.pdbx_description
1 polymer ?
#
loop_
_entity_poly.entity_id
_entity_poly.type
_entity_poly.pdbx_seq_one_letter_code
_entity_poly.pdbx_strand_id
1 'polypeptide(L)'
;MKFLTIAVTVLLSVYNANLVAAGVELPPKGTPPPSCGLTCITELIIASECSLTDKTCICTNAQLNKDITICVGTSCSIRDQLATKKYSNDYCGVVPQDRTKIISIVGVTFGVLALITVGLRILSKVLRAGGQFGIDDYTIMVTMAITIPFCAFSVLLANHGLGRDMWNVHPDDITSILYIYYWDELMYVAIVPLTKISIIFLYLRIFREKSFLYFAYALIAANVAYLLAFEAISIFQCWPIPGAWRAWDGTYPAKCRNVNLQGWMSATFSIILDVLTLILPLPSLYKLDMSMKKKIQIMMMFSVGVFVTIVSVVRIRAFTKYANTTNLTQDYVELGYWSTIEVPVGVICACMPSIRALFRNVFPSIFGTTQKGQSSTGRLSTTLTPQSKSRSDYANLSKHEGSSSVIGLVPVDNRQEDERYKNSV
;
A
#
# COMPACT_ATOMS: atom_id res chain seq x y z
N MET A 1 -16.69 14.10 14.26
CA MET A 1 -17.11 15.19 13.35
C MET A 1 -15.94 16.11 12.97
N LYS A 2 -15.35 16.91 13.87
CA LYS A 2 -14.33 17.93 13.51
C LYS A 2 -13.22 17.45 12.54
N PHE A 3 -12.65 16.26 12.71
CA PHE A 3 -11.66 15.69 11.77
C PHE A 3 -12.20 15.43 10.35
N LEU A 4 -13.46 14.98 10.22
CA LEU A 4 -14.10 14.77 8.92
C LEU A 4 -14.35 16.13 8.24
N THR A 5 -14.72 17.15 9.01
CA THR A 5 -14.89 18.52 8.52
C THR A 5 -13.58 19.11 8.02
N ILE A 6 -12.46 18.88 8.73
CA ILE A 6 -11.12 19.31 8.30
C ILE A 6 -10.68 18.59 7.02
N ALA A 7 -10.89 17.28 6.93
CA ALA A 7 -10.58 16.53 5.71
C ALA A 7 -11.39 17.04 4.50
N VAL A 8 -12.70 17.33 4.70
CA VAL A 8 -13.57 17.87 3.64
C VAL A 8 -13.20 19.32 3.27
N THR A 9 -12.83 20.19 4.23
CA THR A 9 -12.40 21.55 3.88
C THR A 9 -11.03 21.59 3.20
N VAL A 10 -10.11 20.67 3.50
CA VAL A 10 -8.86 20.49 2.75
C VAL A 10 -9.13 19.96 1.33
N LEU A 11 -10.04 19.00 1.17
CA LEU A 11 -10.46 18.52 -0.16
C LEU A 11 -11.09 19.64 -1.00
N LEU A 12 -11.93 20.50 -0.38
CA LEU A 12 -12.57 21.62 -1.08
C LEU A 12 -11.61 22.79 -1.37
N SER A 13 -10.63 23.08 -0.51
CA SER A 13 -9.63 24.12 -0.81
C SER A 13 -8.68 23.70 -1.93
N VAL A 14 -8.27 22.42 -1.97
CA VAL A 14 -7.50 21.85 -3.08
C VAL A 14 -8.31 21.83 -4.38
N TYR A 15 -9.61 21.55 -4.32
CA TYR A 15 -10.48 21.61 -5.51
C TYR A 15 -10.57 23.01 -6.10
N ASN A 16 -10.78 24.03 -5.26
CA ASN A 16 -10.93 25.43 -5.71
C ASN A 16 -9.63 26.06 -6.22
N ALA A 17 -8.46 25.64 -5.74
CA ALA A 17 -7.17 26.12 -6.24
C ALA A 17 -6.87 25.69 -7.70
N ASN A 18 -7.57 24.69 -8.23
CA ASN A 18 -7.30 24.10 -9.56
C ASN A 18 -8.19 24.64 -10.70
N LEU A 19 -9.06 25.63 -10.43
CA LEU A 19 -10.01 26.17 -11.41
C LEU A 19 -9.53 27.44 -12.15
N VAL A 20 -8.36 27.99 -11.82
CA VAL A 20 -7.82 29.22 -12.44
C VAL A 20 -6.55 28.92 -13.26
N ALA A 21 -6.73 28.27 -14.42
CA ALA A 21 -5.83 28.32 -15.58
C ALA A 21 -6.39 27.46 -16.74
N ALA A 22 -7.31 28.02 -17.51
CA ALA A 22 -7.78 27.44 -18.77
C ALA A 22 -8.04 28.53 -19.83
N GLY A 23 -7.12 29.50 -19.92
CA GLY A 23 -7.01 30.36 -21.10
C GLY A 23 -6.29 29.58 -22.20
N VAL A 24 -6.99 29.26 -23.29
CA VAL A 24 -6.36 28.72 -24.50
C VAL A 24 -5.82 29.90 -25.30
N GLU A 25 -4.58 30.29 -25.01
CA GLU A 25 -3.80 31.13 -25.90
C GLU A 25 -3.03 30.25 -26.89
N LEU A 26 -3.20 30.51 -28.19
CA LEU A 26 -2.36 29.94 -29.23
C LEU A 26 -0.92 30.43 -29.01
N PRO A 27 0.09 29.55 -28.91
CA PRO A 27 1.43 29.98 -28.55
C PRO A 27 2.02 30.90 -29.64
N PRO A 28 2.68 32.02 -29.26
CA PRO A 28 3.42 32.85 -30.19
C PRO A 28 4.62 32.07 -30.76
N LYS A 29 5.15 32.54 -31.90
CA LYS A 29 6.32 31.96 -32.58
C LYS A 29 7.41 31.55 -31.58
N GLY A 30 7.58 30.24 -31.41
CA GLY A 30 8.48 29.67 -30.40
C GLY A 30 9.94 30.07 -30.65
N THR A 31 10.75 29.97 -29.59
CA THR A 31 12.20 30.08 -29.69
C THR A 31 12.73 29.10 -30.75
N PRO A 32 13.66 29.50 -31.64
CA PRO A 32 14.23 28.60 -32.62
C PRO A 32 14.90 27.40 -31.92
N PRO A 33 14.93 26.22 -32.56
CA PRO A 33 15.58 25.05 -31.97
C PRO A 33 17.08 25.29 -31.82
N PRO A 34 17.77 24.59 -30.90
CA PRO A 34 19.23 24.65 -30.78
C PRO A 34 19.91 24.37 -32.11
N SER A 35 21.07 24.99 -32.35
CA SER A 35 21.80 24.90 -33.63
C SER A 35 22.02 23.45 -34.09
N CYS A 36 22.39 22.55 -33.18
CA CYS A 36 22.55 21.13 -33.47
C CYS A 36 21.28 20.47 -34.01
N GLY A 37 20.14 20.73 -33.36
CA GLY A 37 18.84 20.20 -33.79
C GLY A 37 18.37 20.81 -35.10
N LEU A 38 18.63 22.11 -35.30
CA LEU A 38 18.34 22.81 -36.55
C LEU A 38 19.11 22.19 -37.72
N THR A 39 20.41 21.93 -37.57
CA THR A 39 21.25 21.28 -38.60
C THR A 39 20.63 19.95 -39.03
N CYS A 40 20.41 19.02 -38.09
CA CYS A 40 19.79 17.73 -38.37
C CYS A 40 18.43 17.85 -39.09
N ILE A 41 17.56 18.76 -38.66
CA ILE A 41 16.27 19.01 -39.31
C ILE A 41 16.46 19.51 -40.74
N THR A 42 17.31 20.51 -40.96
CA THR A 42 17.48 21.13 -42.29
C THR A 42 18.14 20.20 -43.30
N GLU A 43 19.21 19.50 -42.91
CA GLU A 43 19.94 18.60 -43.82
C GLU A 43 19.06 17.41 -44.24
N LEU A 44 18.32 16.82 -43.30
CA LEU A 44 17.47 15.66 -43.59
C LEU A 44 16.19 16.04 -44.34
N ILE A 45 15.62 17.25 -44.15
CA ILE A 45 14.53 17.70 -45.02
C ILE A 45 15.04 17.89 -46.45
N ILE A 46 16.20 18.55 -46.65
CA ILE A 46 16.78 18.77 -47.99
C ILE A 46 17.16 17.43 -48.67
N ALA A 47 17.56 16.42 -47.91
CA ALA A 47 17.82 15.07 -48.41
C ALA A 47 16.56 14.21 -48.63
N SER A 48 15.38 14.71 -48.27
CA SER A 48 14.10 14.01 -48.38
C SER A 48 13.25 14.49 -49.56
N GLU A 49 12.12 13.80 -49.79
CA GLU A 49 11.10 14.22 -50.77
C GLU A 49 10.25 15.42 -50.29
N CYS A 50 10.42 15.88 -49.05
CA CYS A 50 9.64 16.98 -48.48
C CYS A 50 10.27 18.36 -48.75
N SER A 51 9.46 19.34 -49.15
CA SER A 51 9.87 20.75 -49.16
C SER A 51 10.04 21.29 -47.73
N LEU A 52 10.99 22.22 -47.54
CA LEU A 52 11.17 23.00 -46.30
C LEU A 52 9.92 23.78 -45.85
N THR A 53 8.97 24.01 -46.76
CA THR A 53 7.69 24.68 -46.49
C THR A 53 6.51 23.71 -46.34
N ASP A 54 6.66 22.42 -46.69
CA ASP A 54 5.59 21.44 -46.59
C ASP A 54 5.51 20.84 -45.19
N LYS A 55 4.82 21.57 -44.32
CA LYS A 55 4.48 21.13 -42.96
C LYS A 55 3.82 19.75 -42.94
N THR A 56 2.97 19.41 -43.91
CA THR A 56 2.24 18.13 -43.90
C THR A 56 3.20 16.98 -44.17
N CYS A 57 4.08 17.10 -45.18
CA CYS A 57 5.07 16.09 -45.49
C CYS A 57 6.05 15.91 -44.31
N ILE A 58 6.60 17.00 -43.77
CA ILE A 58 7.53 16.98 -42.62
C ILE A 58 6.91 16.24 -41.43
N CYS A 59 5.67 16.56 -41.07
CA CYS A 59 5.02 16.01 -39.88
C CYS A 59 4.44 14.60 -40.05
N THR A 60 4.31 14.08 -41.28
CA THR A 60 3.72 12.75 -41.54
C THR A 60 4.71 11.71 -42.08
N ASN A 61 5.86 12.14 -42.63
CA ASN A 61 6.88 11.23 -43.14
C ASN A 61 7.60 10.49 -42.00
N ALA A 62 7.25 9.23 -41.78
CA ALA A 62 7.79 8.42 -40.68
C ALA A 62 9.29 8.13 -40.81
N GLN A 63 9.83 8.02 -42.03
CA GLN A 63 11.24 7.76 -42.25
C GLN A 63 12.08 9.02 -41.95
N LEU A 64 11.67 10.18 -42.45
CA LEU A 64 12.28 11.47 -42.12
C LEU A 64 12.31 11.73 -40.61
N ASN A 65 11.19 11.52 -39.92
CA ASN A 65 11.10 11.71 -38.47
C ASN A 65 11.99 10.73 -37.68
N LYS A 66 12.15 9.49 -38.18
CA LYS A 66 13.07 8.50 -37.61
C LYS A 66 14.53 8.92 -37.79
N ASP A 67 14.91 9.36 -38.98
CA ASP A 67 16.29 9.76 -39.28
C ASP A 67 16.67 11.06 -38.54
N ILE A 68 15.75 12.02 -38.42
CA ILE A 68 15.91 13.20 -37.55
C ILE A 68 16.12 12.77 -36.10
N THR A 69 15.33 11.82 -35.59
CA THR A 69 15.48 11.29 -34.22
C THR A 69 16.86 10.65 -34.01
N ILE A 70 17.38 9.93 -35.01
CA ILE A 70 18.72 9.32 -34.95
C ILE A 70 19.79 10.42 -34.93
N CYS A 71 19.77 11.36 -35.88
CA CYS A 71 20.75 12.46 -35.97
C CYS A 71 20.78 13.31 -34.69
N VAL A 72 19.62 13.73 -34.20
CA VAL A 72 19.48 14.52 -32.98
C VAL A 72 19.95 13.72 -31.75
N GLY A 73 19.66 12.41 -31.72
CA GLY A 73 20.10 11.50 -30.66
C GLY A 73 21.61 11.26 -30.61
N THR A 74 22.30 11.27 -31.75
CA THR A 74 23.77 11.08 -31.82
C THR A 74 24.56 12.37 -31.66
N SER A 75 24.02 13.49 -32.12
CA SER A 75 24.79 14.73 -32.31
C SER A 75 24.55 15.79 -31.24
N CYS A 76 23.39 15.76 -30.55
CA CYS A 76 22.95 16.83 -29.66
C CYS A 76 22.88 16.39 -28.19
N SER A 77 23.06 17.33 -27.25
CA SER A 77 22.89 17.04 -25.80
C SER A 77 21.43 16.67 -25.49
N ILE A 78 21.17 15.90 -24.43
CA ILE A 78 19.79 15.48 -24.08
C ILE A 78 18.85 16.69 -23.88
N ARG A 79 19.37 17.81 -23.37
CA ARG A 79 18.61 19.07 -23.25
C ARG A 79 18.24 19.64 -24.62
N ASP A 80 19.17 19.63 -25.57
CA ASP A 80 18.92 20.07 -26.95
C ASP A 80 17.98 19.13 -27.70
N GLN A 81 18.08 17.81 -27.45
CA GLN A 81 17.16 16.81 -27.99
C GLN A 81 15.72 17.10 -27.55
N LEU A 82 15.50 17.41 -26.26
CA LEU A 82 14.18 17.78 -25.74
C LEU A 82 13.67 19.10 -26.32
N ALA A 83 14.51 20.13 -26.41
CA ALA A 83 14.14 21.42 -27.01
C ALA A 83 13.80 21.28 -28.50
N THR A 84 14.56 20.48 -29.25
CA THR A 84 14.31 20.17 -30.67
C THR A 84 13.02 19.37 -30.84
N LYS A 85 12.77 18.38 -29.98
CA LYS A 85 11.52 17.59 -29.94
C LYS A 85 10.31 18.47 -29.62
N LYS A 86 10.46 19.42 -28.70
CA LYS A 86 9.42 20.43 -28.41
C LYS A 86 9.12 21.29 -29.63
N TYR A 87 10.14 21.90 -30.23
CA TYR A 87 9.98 22.71 -31.44
C TYR A 87 9.29 21.94 -32.57
N SER A 88 9.69 20.68 -32.81
CA SER A 88 9.07 19.81 -33.82
C SER A 88 7.60 19.52 -33.52
N ASN A 89 7.26 19.20 -32.28
CA ASN A 89 5.87 18.92 -31.88
C ASN A 89 5.00 20.17 -31.95
N ASP A 90 5.50 21.31 -31.46
CA ASP A 90 4.81 22.60 -31.53
C ASP A 90 4.60 23.03 -33.00
N TYR A 91 5.62 22.87 -33.86
CA TYR A 91 5.51 23.11 -35.30
C TYR A 91 4.45 22.21 -35.95
N CYS A 92 4.41 20.92 -35.61
CA CYS A 92 3.43 19.97 -36.12
C CYS A 92 2.03 20.12 -35.51
N GLY A 93 1.86 20.89 -34.43
CA GLY A 93 0.58 21.03 -33.73
C GLY A 93 0.20 19.81 -32.89
N VAL A 94 1.19 19.03 -32.45
CA VAL A 94 0.98 17.87 -31.58
C VAL A 94 0.57 18.36 -30.19
N VAL A 95 -0.66 18.04 -29.78
CA VAL A 95 -1.17 18.41 -28.45
C VAL A 95 -0.41 17.63 -27.37
N PRO A 96 0.27 18.30 -26.41
CA PRO A 96 0.97 17.61 -25.33
C PRO A 96 -0.01 16.81 -24.45
N GLN A 97 0.38 15.62 -24.03
CA GLN A 97 -0.40 14.85 -23.06
C GLN A 97 -0.12 15.36 -21.65
N ASP A 98 -1.17 15.66 -20.88
CA ASP A 98 -1.07 16.02 -19.45
C ASP A 98 -1.90 15.05 -18.59
N ARG A 99 -1.21 14.32 -17.71
CA ARG A 99 -1.76 13.37 -16.73
C ARG A 99 -1.48 13.79 -15.27
N THR A 100 -0.94 15.00 -15.03
CA THR A 100 -0.57 15.53 -13.70
C THR A 100 -1.70 15.42 -12.68
N LYS A 101 -2.92 15.82 -13.09
CA LYS A 101 -4.12 15.84 -12.23
C LYS A 101 -4.45 14.46 -11.65
N ILE A 102 -4.24 13.38 -12.41
CA ILE A 102 -4.57 12.01 -11.97
C ILE A 102 -3.68 11.60 -10.80
N ILE A 103 -2.38 11.88 -10.86
CA ILE A 103 -1.40 11.54 -9.81
C ILE A 103 -1.78 12.23 -8.49
N SER A 104 -2.01 13.54 -8.54
CA SER A 104 -2.36 14.34 -7.36
C SER A 104 -3.69 13.91 -6.75
N ILE A 105 -4.74 13.72 -7.57
CA ILE A 105 -6.07 13.29 -7.09
C ILE A 105 -6.00 11.91 -6.44
N VAL A 106 -5.31 10.93 -7.06
CA VAL A 106 -5.19 9.57 -6.51
C VAL A 106 -4.43 9.60 -5.18
N GLY A 107 -3.24 10.23 -5.12
CA GLY A 107 -2.45 10.28 -3.90
C GLY A 107 -3.15 10.96 -2.73
N VAL A 108 -3.82 12.10 -2.97
CA VAL A 108 -4.59 12.82 -1.93
C VAL A 108 -5.81 12.01 -1.48
N THR A 109 -6.61 11.47 -2.40
CA THR A 109 -7.84 10.74 -2.03
C THR A 109 -7.54 9.46 -1.26
N PHE A 110 -6.63 8.62 -1.74
CA PHE A 110 -6.24 7.39 -1.06
C PHE A 110 -5.46 7.67 0.24
N GLY A 111 -4.59 8.68 0.27
CA GLY A 111 -3.90 9.11 1.49
C GLY A 111 -4.85 9.58 2.60
N VAL A 112 -5.87 10.37 2.27
CA VAL A 112 -6.92 10.80 3.23
C VAL A 112 -7.75 9.60 3.71
N LEU A 113 -8.10 8.67 2.84
CA LEU A 113 -8.81 7.43 3.23
C LEU A 113 -7.97 6.58 4.21
N ALA A 114 -6.68 6.37 3.94
CA ALA A 114 -5.79 5.67 4.85
C ALA A 114 -5.69 6.38 6.22
N LEU A 115 -5.49 7.70 6.23
CA LEU A 115 -5.45 8.50 7.45
C LEU A 115 -6.73 8.35 8.29
N ILE A 116 -7.90 8.38 7.65
CA ILE A 116 -9.20 8.15 8.31
C ILE A 116 -9.25 6.73 8.91
N THR A 117 -8.84 5.70 8.18
CA THR A 117 -8.86 4.31 8.69
C THR A 117 -7.91 4.06 9.85
N VAL A 118 -6.72 4.66 9.84
CA VAL A 118 -5.79 4.61 10.99
C VAL A 118 -6.36 5.40 12.18
N GLY A 119 -6.98 6.56 11.95
CA GLY A 119 -7.69 7.31 12.99
C GLY A 119 -8.82 6.52 13.65
N LEU A 120 -9.63 5.80 12.86
CA LEU A 120 -10.67 4.90 13.36
C LEU A 120 -10.08 3.69 14.12
N ARG A 121 -8.93 3.17 13.68
CA ARG A 121 -8.20 2.12 14.41
C ARG A 121 -7.72 2.60 15.77
N ILE A 122 -7.09 3.78 15.86
CA ILE A 122 -6.64 4.37 17.12
C ILE A 122 -7.85 4.61 18.04
N LEU A 123 -8.94 5.19 17.52
CA LEU A 123 -10.18 5.41 18.28
C LEU A 123 -10.76 4.10 18.85
N SER A 124 -10.70 3.00 18.08
CA SER A 124 -11.09 1.66 18.54
C SER A 124 -10.31 1.18 19.77
N LYS A 125 -9.01 1.49 19.85
CA LYS A 125 -8.14 1.12 20.96
C LYS A 125 -8.31 2.05 22.16
N VAL A 126 -8.44 3.37 21.93
CA VAL A 126 -8.71 4.37 22.98
C VAL A 126 -10.04 4.10 23.69
N LEU A 127 -11.11 3.80 22.93
CA LEU A 127 -12.42 3.41 23.47
C LEU A 127 -12.46 1.96 24.01
N ARG A 128 -11.31 1.26 24.06
CA ARG A 128 -11.14 -0.15 24.43
C ARG A 128 -11.99 -1.16 23.64
N ALA A 129 -12.65 -0.72 22.57
CA ALA A 129 -13.51 -1.55 21.72
C ALA A 129 -12.74 -2.63 20.95
N GLY A 130 -11.52 -2.30 20.51
CA GLY A 130 -10.54 -3.20 19.90
C GLY A 130 -9.54 -3.82 20.89
N GLY A 131 -9.79 -3.73 22.20
CA GLY A 131 -8.85 -4.13 23.25
C GLY A 131 -7.66 -3.18 23.40
N GLN A 132 -6.62 -3.63 24.11
CA GLN A 132 -5.38 -2.88 24.34
C GLN A 132 -4.57 -2.67 23.04
N PHE A 133 -3.72 -1.65 23.03
CA PHE A 133 -2.70 -1.47 21.99
C PHE A 133 -1.78 -2.69 21.93
N GLY A 134 -1.49 -3.18 20.72
CA GLY A 134 -0.48 -4.21 20.47
C GLY A 134 0.62 -3.70 19.54
N ILE A 135 1.65 -4.53 19.34
CA ILE A 135 2.77 -4.22 18.43
C ILE A 135 2.23 -3.94 17.00
N ASP A 136 1.16 -4.64 16.61
CA ASP A 136 0.42 -4.43 15.37
C ASP A 136 -0.08 -2.97 15.18
N ASP A 137 -0.50 -2.32 16.27
CA ASP A 137 -0.98 -0.94 16.27
C ASP A 137 0.17 0.08 16.20
N TYR A 138 1.29 -0.18 16.89
CA TYR A 138 2.47 0.69 16.81
C TYR A 138 3.12 0.63 15.43
N THR A 139 3.26 -0.56 14.84
CA THR A 139 3.83 -0.72 13.49
C THR A 139 3.03 0.08 12.46
N ILE A 140 1.69 -0.04 12.43
CA ILE A 140 0.88 0.69 11.45
C ILE A 140 0.86 2.20 11.66
N MET A 141 1.05 2.69 12.91
CA MET A 141 1.22 4.11 13.18
C MET A 141 2.55 4.64 12.61
N VAL A 142 3.64 3.89 12.75
CA VAL A 142 4.93 4.21 12.11
C VAL A 142 4.79 4.17 10.58
N THR A 143 4.16 3.13 10.03
CA THR A 143 3.87 3.05 8.59
C THR A 143 3.12 4.30 8.10
N MET A 144 2.03 4.70 8.78
CA MET A 144 1.23 5.85 8.38
C MET A 144 2.02 7.17 8.43
N ALA A 145 2.94 7.32 9.40
CA ALA A 145 3.81 8.49 9.49
C ALA A 145 4.73 8.64 8.26
N ILE A 146 5.12 7.54 7.61
CA ILE A 146 5.87 7.52 6.35
C ILE A 146 4.92 7.64 5.14
N THR A 147 3.70 7.08 5.22
CA THR A 147 2.68 7.21 4.17
C THR A 147 2.18 8.64 3.95
N ILE A 148 2.15 9.50 4.99
CA ILE A 148 1.73 10.90 4.86
C ILE A 148 2.62 11.69 3.86
N PRO A 149 3.96 11.77 4.03
CA PRO A 149 4.82 12.47 3.08
C PRO A 149 4.84 11.81 1.69
N PHE A 150 4.82 10.48 1.60
CA PHE A 150 4.66 9.75 0.32
C PHE A 150 3.41 10.22 -0.47
N CYS A 151 2.24 10.26 0.18
CA CYS A 151 1.03 10.78 -0.47
C CYS A 151 1.11 12.29 -0.79
N ALA A 152 1.86 13.07 -0.02
CA ALA A 152 2.07 14.50 -0.29
C ALA A 152 3.03 14.75 -1.48
N PHE A 153 4.03 13.90 -1.69
CA PHE A 153 4.95 13.98 -2.82
C PHE A 153 4.24 13.81 -4.17
N SER A 154 3.12 13.06 -4.23
CA SER A 154 2.29 12.98 -5.44
C SER A 154 1.80 14.34 -5.95
N VAL A 155 1.52 15.28 -5.04
CA VAL A 155 1.10 16.65 -5.37
C VAL A 155 2.30 17.47 -5.86
N LEU A 156 3.45 17.35 -5.19
CA LEU A 156 4.67 18.08 -5.54
C LEU A 156 5.21 17.63 -6.91
N LEU A 157 5.22 16.32 -7.18
CA LEU A 157 5.55 15.73 -8.48
C LEU A 157 4.63 16.24 -9.59
N ALA A 158 3.31 16.28 -9.34
CA ALA A 158 2.35 16.82 -10.30
C ALA A 158 2.58 18.32 -10.59
N ASN A 159 2.95 19.11 -9.56
CA ASN A 159 3.23 20.55 -9.70
C ASN A 159 4.47 20.82 -10.58
N HIS A 160 5.54 20.02 -10.45
CA HIS A 160 6.70 20.08 -11.34
C HIS A 160 6.45 19.48 -12.74
N GLY A 161 5.24 18.94 -13.00
CA GLY A 161 4.86 18.45 -14.33
C GLY A 161 5.06 16.95 -14.56
N LEU A 162 5.16 16.11 -13.51
CA LEU A 162 5.11 14.65 -13.68
C LEU A 162 3.79 14.26 -14.37
N GLY A 163 3.88 13.54 -15.48
CA GLY A 163 2.75 13.22 -16.36
C GLY A 163 2.47 14.23 -17.47
N ARG A 164 3.31 15.24 -17.65
CA ARG A 164 3.49 15.91 -18.94
C ARG A 164 4.54 15.19 -19.77
N ASP A 165 4.49 15.35 -21.08
CA ASP A 165 5.55 14.86 -21.96
C ASP A 165 6.89 15.51 -21.61
N MET A 166 7.97 14.72 -21.56
CA MET A 166 9.28 15.16 -21.07
C MET A 166 9.85 16.35 -21.85
N TRP A 167 9.51 16.48 -23.14
CA TRP A 167 9.89 17.62 -23.97
C TRP A 167 9.11 18.90 -23.63
N ASN A 168 7.98 18.81 -22.94
CA ASN A 168 7.18 19.96 -22.48
C ASN A 168 7.35 20.27 -20.98
N VAL A 169 8.40 19.73 -20.33
CA VAL A 169 8.79 20.03 -18.95
C VAL A 169 10.13 20.77 -18.96
N HIS A 170 10.33 21.73 -18.05
CA HIS A 170 11.59 22.46 -17.97
C HIS A 170 12.72 21.53 -17.47
N PRO A 171 13.96 21.60 -17.99
CA PRO A 171 15.06 20.72 -17.54
C PRO A 171 15.32 20.73 -16.03
N ASP A 172 15.16 21.88 -15.37
CA ASP A 172 15.33 21.99 -13.92
C ASP A 172 14.16 21.36 -13.14
N ASP A 173 12.95 21.36 -13.71
CA ASP A 173 11.81 20.62 -13.16
C ASP A 173 12.00 19.11 -13.32
N ILE A 174 12.59 18.62 -14.41
CA ILE A 174 12.96 17.20 -14.56
C ILE A 174 13.93 16.77 -13.44
N THR A 175 14.94 17.60 -13.17
CA THR A 175 15.89 17.38 -12.06
C THR A 175 15.17 17.36 -10.70
N SER A 176 14.19 18.25 -10.51
CA SER A 176 13.39 18.33 -9.28
C SER A 176 12.46 17.13 -9.12
N ILE A 177 11.79 16.69 -10.19
CA ILE A 177 10.97 15.48 -10.26
C ILE A 177 11.80 14.27 -9.81
N LEU A 178 12.97 14.05 -10.41
CA LEU A 178 13.81 12.89 -10.09
C LEU A 178 14.32 12.93 -8.65
N TYR A 179 14.64 14.12 -8.12
CA TYR A 179 15.02 14.28 -6.72
C TYR A 179 13.89 13.90 -5.75
N ILE A 180 12.65 14.31 -6.04
CA ILE A 180 11.48 13.93 -5.22
C ILE A 180 11.19 12.43 -5.37
N TYR A 181 11.25 11.90 -6.60
CA TYR A 181 10.99 10.49 -6.90
C TYR A 181 11.99 9.55 -6.23
N TYR A 182 13.25 9.96 -6.08
CA TYR A 182 14.26 9.24 -5.30
C TYR A 182 13.81 9.05 -3.84
N TRP A 183 13.29 10.08 -3.18
CA TRP A 183 12.78 9.96 -1.81
C TRP A 183 11.44 9.21 -1.73
N ASP A 184 10.59 9.37 -2.74
CA ASP A 184 9.32 8.64 -2.87
C ASP A 184 9.54 7.12 -3.01
N GLU A 185 10.55 6.71 -3.78
CA GLU A 185 10.97 5.31 -3.94
C GLU A 185 11.37 4.69 -2.58
N LEU A 186 12.21 5.37 -1.80
CA LEU A 186 12.64 4.91 -0.48
C LEU A 186 11.43 4.76 0.46
N MET A 187 10.56 5.79 0.53
CA MET A 187 9.33 5.72 1.33
C MET A 187 8.44 4.54 0.91
N TYR A 188 8.26 4.30 -0.38
CA TYR A 188 7.53 3.15 -0.90
C TYR A 188 8.15 1.81 -0.45
N VAL A 189 9.46 1.63 -0.64
CA VAL A 189 10.19 0.41 -0.26
C VAL A 189 10.12 0.17 1.26
N ALA A 190 10.07 1.22 2.07
CA ALA A 190 9.83 1.13 3.51
C ALA A 190 8.40 0.72 3.87
N ILE A 191 7.39 1.38 3.30
CA ILE A 191 5.98 1.24 3.71
C ILE A 191 5.43 -0.17 3.42
N VAL A 192 5.78 -0.75 2.28
CA VAL A 192 5.25 -2.05 1.81
C VAL A 192 5.52 -3.20 2.79
N PRO A 193 6.77 -3.52 3.18
CA PRO A 193 7.06 -4.58 4.15
C PRO A 193 6.56 -4.22 5.55
N LEU A 194 6.60 -2.94 5.98
CA LEU A 194 6.06 -2.53 7.29
C LEU A 194 4.55 -2.78 7.40
N THR A 195 3.80 -2.55 6.32
CA THR A 195 2.37 -2.85 6.23
C THR A 195 2.11 -4.36 6.38
N LYS A 196 2.85 -5.19 5.62
CA LYS A 196 2.78 -6.65 5.71
C LYS A 196 3.13 -7.14 7.13
N ILE A 197 4.18 -6.60 7.76
CA ILE A 197 4.59 -6.92 9.13
C ILE A 197 3.50 -6.57 10.16
N SER A 198 2.83 -5.41 10.05
CA SER A 198 1.68 -5.08 10.92
C SER A 198 0.53 -6.09 10.80
N ILE A 199 0.23 -6.54 9.58
CA ILE A 199 -0.77 -7.58 9.32
C ILE A 199 -0.36 -8.91 9.96
N ILE A 200 0.91 -9.31 9.85
CA ILE A 200 1.40 -10.56 10.46
C ILE A 200 1.39 -10.48 12.00
N PHE A 201 1.76 -9.33 12.59
CA PHE A 201 1.62 -9.13 14.04
C PHE A 201 0.16 -9.21 14.51
N LEU A 202 -0.78 -8.70 13.71
CA LEU A 202 -2.21 -8.89 14.00
C LEU A 202 -2.61 -10.37 13.94
N TYR A 203 -2.08 -11.15 12.98
CA TYR A 203 -2.36 -12.58 12.93
C TYR A 203 -1.74 -13.35 14.11
N LEU A 204 -0.52 -13.02 14.52
CA LEU A 204 0.13 -13.57 15.73
C LEU A 204 -0.66 -13.28 17.03
N ARG A 205 -1.49 -12.24 17.03
CA ARG A 205 -2.41 -11.91 18.12
C ARG A 205 -3.71 -12.72 18.08
N ILE A 206 -4.12 -13.21 16.90
CA ILE A 206 -5.36 -13.97 16.68
C ILE A 206 -5.11 -15.48 16.80
N PHE A 207 -4.03 -15.98 16.20
CA PHE A 207 -3.69 -17.41 16.13
C PHE A 207 -2.48 -17.72 17.02
N ARG A 208 -2.55 -18.85 17.74
CA ARG A 208 -1.50 -19.32 18.67
C ARG A 208 -1.07 -20.78 18.40
N GLU A 209 -1.37 -21.31 17.22
CA GLU A 209 -0.92 -22.64 16.77
C GLU A 209 0.60 -22.62 16.54
N LYS A 210 1.37 -23.58 17.07
CA LYS A 210 2.84 -23.55 16.99
C LYS A 210 3.37 -23.46 15.56
N SER A 211 2.77 -24.23 14.64
CA SER A 211 3.05 -24.18 13.20
C SER A 211 2.87 -22.78 12.62
N PHE A 212 1.72 -22.16 12.90
CA PHE A 212 1.39 -20.80 12.48
C PHE A 212 2.44 -19.78 12.96
N LEU A 213 2.86 -19.87 14.22
CA LEU A 213 3.88 -18.97 14.79
C LEU A 213 5.21 -19.06 14.03
N TYR A 214 5.70 -20.27 13.71
CA TYR A 214 6.95 -20.43 12.95
C TYR A 214 6.88 -19.80 11.56
N PHE A 215 5.81 -20.05 10.78
CA PHE A 215 5.65 -19.45 9.46
C PHE A 215 5.49 -17.92 9.53
N ALA A 216 4.76 -17.40 10.52
CA ALA A 216 4.59 -15.97 10.73
C ALA A 216 5.93 -15.26 11.07
N TYR A 217 6.75 -15.82 11.95
CA TYR A 217 8.07 -15.25 12.26
C TYR A 217 9.05 -15.34 11.08
N ALA A 218 9.04 -16.45 10.34
CA ALA A 218 9.82 -16.58 9.10
C ALA A 218 9.42 -15.52 8.06
N LEU A 219 8.13 -15.23 7.92
CA LEU A 219 7.63 -14.23 6.98
C LEU A 219 7.92 -12.79 7.45
N ILE A 220 7.93 -12.51 8.77
CA ILE A 220 8.43 -11.24 9.30
C ILE A 220 9.92 -11.07 8.95
N ALA A 221 10.74 -12.10 9.18
CA ALA A 221 12.16 -12.07 8.83
C ALA A 221 12.39 -11.83 7.32
N ALA A 222 11.59 -12.47 6.46
CA ALA A 222 11.64 -12.24 5.02
C ALA A 222 11.26 -10.81 4.61
N ASN A 223 10.24 -10.20 5.26
CA ASN A 223 9.88 -8.79 5.03
C ASN A 223 10.96 -7.82 5.52
N VAL A 224 11.61 -8.10 6.65
CA VAL A 224 12.75 -7.31 7.15
C VAL A 224 13.97 -7.44 6.24
N ALA A 225 14.26 -8.64 5.74
CA ALA A 225 15.33 -8.86 4.77
C ALA A 225 15.06 -8.13 3.44
N TYR A 226 13.83 -8.19 2.93
CA TYR A 226 13.39 -7.41 1.77
C TYR A 226 13.59 -5.91 2.00
N LEU A 227 13.12 -5.38 3.15
CA LEU A 227 13.26 -3.98 3.52
C LEU A 227 14.72 -3.54 3.46
N LEU A 228 15.60 -4.19 4.22
CA LEU A 228 17.01 -3.82 4.33
C LEU A 228 17.77 -3.97 3.01
N ALA A 229 17.48 -5.02 2.23
CA ALA A 229 18.14 -5.25 0.95
C ALA A 229 17.73 -4.22 -0.10
N PHE A 230 16.43 -3.97 -0.28
CA PHE A 230 15.96 -3.03 -1.30
C PHE A 230 16.20 -1.57 -0.91
N GLU A 231 16.10 -1.18 0.37
CA GLU A 231 16.55 0.15 0.84
C GLU A 231 18.01 0.40 0.48
N ALA A 232 18.93 -0.51 0.84
CA ALA A 232 20.34 -0.36 0.53
C ALA A 232 20.60 -0.30 -0.99
N ILE A 233 19.86 -1.05 -1.79
CA ILE A 233 19.97 -1.01 -3.26
C ILE A 233 19.47 0.33 -3.82
N SER A 234 18.34 0.86 -3.34
CA SER A 234 17.75 2.13 -3.79
C SER A 234 18.56 3.35 -3.33
N ILE A 235 19.10 3.35 -2.10
CA ILE A 235 20.02 4.40 -1.61
C ILE A 235 21.29 4.43 -2.47
N PHE A 236 21.88 3.27 -2.73
CA PHE A 236 23.09 3.13 -3.55
C PHE A 236 22.77 2.75 -5.00
N GLN A 237 21.70 3.32 -5.57
CA GLN A 237 21.33 3.07 -6.97
C GLN A 237 22.29 3.73 -7.97
N CYS A 238 22.91 4.85 -7.58
CA CYS A 238 23.94 5.55 -8.35
C CYS A 238 25.16 5.89 -7.49
N TRP A 239 26.35 5.90 -8.10
CA TRP A 239 27.57 6.42 -7.49
C TRP A 239 28.17 7.57 -8.32
N PRO A 240 28.33 8.78 -7.75
CA PRO A 240 27.86 9.20 -6.42
C PRO A 240 26.32 9.35 -6.37
N ILE A 241 25.74 9.35 -5.17
CA ILE A 241 24.27 9.39 -4.95
C ILE A 241 23.55 10.51 -5.73
N PRO A 242 24.06 11.75 -5.83
CA PRO A 242 23.41 12.81 -6.63
C PRO A 242 23.24 12.50 -8.11
N GLY A 243 23.93 11.47 -8.63
CA GLY A 243 23.70 10.95 -9.98
C GLY A 243 22.25 10.50 -10.22
N ALA A 244 21.54 10.02 -9.19
CA ALA A 244 20.17 9.53 -9.32
C ALA A 244 19.18 10.60 -9.85
N TRP A 245 19.45 11.89 -9.58
CA TRP A 245 18.64 13.01 -10.10
C TRP A 245 19.41 13.99 -10.99
N ARG A 246 20.74 13.87 -11.13
CA ARG A 246 21.57 14.75 -11.99
C ARG A 246 22.13 14.10 -13.24
N ALA A 247 22.21 12.78 -13.33
CA ALA A 247 22.83 12.10 -14.48
C ALA A 247 21.87 11.89 -15.67
N TRP A 248 20.60 12.32 -15.56
CA TRP A 248 19.57 12.10 -16.59
C TRP A 248 19.86 12.78 -17.92
N ASP A 249 20.63 13.87 -17.91
CA ASP A 249 21.02 14.63 -19.11
C ASP A 249 22.42 14.26 -19.63
N GLY A 250 23.09 13.28 -19.00
CA GLY A 250 24.43 12.84 -19.35
C GLY A 250 25.56 13.80 -18.97
N THR A 251 25.28 14.98 -18.41
CA THR A 251 26.30 15.98 -18.06
C THR A 251 27.02 15.67 -16.75
N TYR A 252 26.35 14.97 -15.83
CA TYR A 252 26.89 14.65 -14.51
C TYR A 252 27.54 13.25 -14.50
N PRO A 253 28.84 13.11 -14.16
CA PRO A 253 29.54 11.83 -14.19
C PRO A 253 29.12 10.96 -13.00
N ALA A 254 28.18 10.05 -13.24
CA ALA A 254 27.76 9.03 -12.28
C ALA A 254 27.57 7.67 -12.96
N LYS A 255 27.83 6.60 -12.20
CA LYS A 255 27.54 5.23 -12.61
C LYS A 255 26.30 4.74 -11.87
N CYS A 256 25.19 4.63 -12.59
CA CYS A 256 23.93 4.10 -12.07
C CYS A 256 23.79 2.60 -12.36
N ARG A 257 23.07 1.90 -11.48
CA ARG A 257 22.63 0.52 -11.63
C ARG A 257 21.47 0.46 -12.63
N ASN A 258 21.13 -0.73 -13.11
CA ASN A 258 19.91 -0.91 -13.90
C ASN A 258 18.68 -0.80 -12.98
N VAL A 259 18.11 0.41 -12.90
CA VAL A 259 16.92 0.74 -12.10
C VAL A 259 15.66 -0.01 -12.57
N ASN A 260 15.55 -0.33 -13.86
CA ASN A 260 14.46 -1.17 -14.38
C ASN A 260 14.54 -2.59 -13.78
N LEU A 261 15.72 -3.22 -13.80
CA LEU A 261 15.94 -4.54 -13.21
C LEU A 261 15.72 -4.53 -11.69
N GLN A 262 16.17 -3.49 -10.98
CA GLN A 262 15.90 -3.28 -9.55
C GLN A 262 14.39 -3.24 -9.27
N GLY A 263 13.63 -2.45 -10.04
CA GLY A 263 12.17 -2.37 -9.93
C GLY A 263 11.46 -3.70 -10.20
N TRP A 264 11.90 -4.45 -11.22
CA TRP A 264 11.41 -5.80 -11.51
C TRP A 264 11.61 -6.78 -10.36
N MET A 265 12.82 -6.84 -9.79
CA MET A 265 13.12 -7.74 -8.68
C MET A 265 12.32 -7.33 -7.44
N SER A 266 12.26 -6.03 -7.12
CA SER A 266 11.48 -5.46 -6.02
C SER A 266 10.00 -5.83 -6.13
N ALA A 267 9.37 -5.57 -7.28
CA ALA A 267 7.96 -5.91 -7.51
C ALA A 267 7.71 -7.43 -7.42
N THR A 268 8.59 -8.25 -7.97
CA THR A 268 8.47 -9.72 -7.94
C THR A 268 8.51 -10.26 -6.51
N PHE A 269 9.49 -9.84 -5.70
CA PHE A 269 9.56 -10.26 -4.29
C PHE A 269 8.40 -9.71 -3.45
N SER A 270 7.94 -8.47 -3.69
CA SER A 270 6.76 -7.92 -2.99
C SER A 270 5.51 -8.78 -3.25
N ILE A 271 5.26 -9.19 -4.50
CA ILE A 271 4.12 -10.07 -4.85
C ILE A 271 4.22 -11.43 -4.16
N ILE A 272 5.41 -12.04 -4.12
CA ILE A 272 5.62 -13.30 -3.40
C ILE A 272 5.28 -13.11 -1.91
N LEU A 273 5.74 -12.02 -1.30
CA LEU A 273 5.44 -11.70 0.11
C LEU A 273 3.96 -11.37 0.34
N ASP A 274 3.27 -10.72 -0.61
CA ASP A 274 1.82 -10.50 -0.57
C ASP A 274 1.07 -11.84 -0.53
N VAL A 275 1.36 -12.73 -1.49
CA VAL A 275 0.72 -14.05 -1.61
C VAL A 275 0.99 -14.91 -0.37
N LEU A 276 2.22 -14.92 0.15
CA LEU A 276 2.54 -15.66 1.38
C LEU A 276 1.81 -15.09 2.60
N THR A 277 1.72 -13.76 2.73
CA THR A 277 0.98 -13.10 3.84
C THR A 277 -0.51 -13.43 3.78
N LEU A 278 -1.06 -13.48 2.57
CA LEU A 278 -2.46 -13.77 2.28
C LEU A 278 -2.84 -15.24 2.52
N ILE A 279 -1.95 -16.18 2.16
CA ILE A 279 -2.17 -17.62 2.38
C ILE A 279 -1.98 -18.00 3.86
N LEU A 280 -1.07 -17.35 4.58
CA LEU A 280 -0.69 -17.68 5.96
C LEU A 280 -1.86 -18.03 6.92
N PRO A 281 -2.96 -17.25 7.02
CA PRO A 281 -4.09 -17.61 7.90
C PRO A 281 -5.00 -18.72 7.36
N LEU A 282 -5.03 -19.01 6.06
CA LEU A 282 -6.03 -19.92 5.45
C LEU A 282 -6.08 -21.33 6.08
N PRO A 283 -4.96 -22.03 6.36
CA PRO A 283 -5.01 -23.36 6.95
C PRO A 283 -5.62 -23.37 8.36
N SER A 284 -5.26 -22.41 9.20
CA SER A 284 -5.80 -22.28 10.57
C SER A 284 -7.26 -21.78 10.57
N LEU A 285 -7.71 -21.12 9.50
CA LEU A 285 -9.11 -20.74 9.30
C LEU A 285 -10.00 -21.91 8.89
N TYR A 286 -9.50 -22.81 8.02
CA TYR A 286 -10.25 -23.98 7.57
C TYR A 286 -10.52 -24.97 8.73
N LYS A 287 -9.58 -25.09 9.66
CA LYS A 287 -9.67 -25.99 10.83
C LYS A 287 -10.60 -25.50 11.95
N LEU A 288 -11.12 -24.27 11.91
CA LEU A 288 -11.79 -23.67 13.08
C LEU A 288 -13.27 -23.37 12.81
N ASP A 289 -14.14 -23.97 13.63
CA ASP A 289 -15.59 -23.71 13.67
C ASP A 289 -15.90 -22.28 14.17
N MET A 290 -15.63 -21.32 13.29
CA MET A 290 -15.92 -19.92 13.50
C MET A 290 -17.37 -19.61 13.11
N SER A 291 -18.09 -18.95 14.01
CA SER A 291 -19.41 -18.39 13.68
C SER A 291 -19.35 -17.49 12.44
N MET A 292 -20.39 -17.51 11.60
CA MET A 292 -20.39 -16.83 10.29
C MET A 292 -19.97 -15.35 10.35
N LYS A 293 -20.24 -14.66 11.46
CA LYS A 293 -19.83 -13.27 11.71
C LYS A 293 -18.30 -13.08 11.79
N LYS A 294 -17.53 -14.09 12.18
CA LYS A 294 -16.06 -14.07 12.12
C LYS A 294 -15.58 -14.48 10.72
N LYS A 295 -16.19 -15.51 10.12
CA LYS A 295 -15.87 -15.97 8.75
C LYS A 295 -15.96 -14.83 7.72
N ILE A 296 -17.05 -14.04 7.75
CA ILE A 296 -17.23 -12.86 6.87
C ILE A 296 -16.14 -11.80 7.08
N GLN A 297 -15.73 -11.52 8.32
CA GLN A 297 -14.68 -10.53 8.61
C GLN A 297 -13.36 -10.90 7.94
N ILE A 298 -13.01 -12.17 8.02
CA ILE A 298 -11.77 -12.70 7.49
C ILE A 298 -11.82 -12.74 5.95
N MET A 299 -12.96 -13.11 5.38
CA MET A 299 -13.19 -13.01 3.93
C MET A 299 -13.03 -11.57 3.43
N MET A 300 -13.54 -10.56 4.14
CA MET A 300 -13.37 -9.15 3.77
C MET A 300 -11.89 -8.73 3.75
N MET A 301 -11.11 -9.09 4.78
CA MET A 301 -9.66 -8.84 4.79
C MET A 301 -8.96 -9.53 3.62
N PHE A 302 -9.33 -10.80 3.36
CA PHE A 302 -8.77 -11.60 2.29
C PHE A 302 -9.04 -10.99 0.92
N SER A 303 -10.29 -10.56 0.64
CA SER A 303 -10.65 -9.88 -0.62
C SER A 303 -9.82 -8.62 -0.88
N VAL A 304 -9.52 -7.83 0.16
CA VAL A 304 -8.70 -6.62 0.03
C VAL A 304 -7.23 -6.98 -0.16
N GLY A 305 -6.74 -8.03 0.52
CA GLY A 305 -5.41 -8.59 0.27
C GLY A 305 -5.25 -9.07 -1.18
N VAL A 306 -6.24 -9.79 -1.72
CA VAL A 306 -6.28 -10.20 -3.15
C VAL A 306 -6.22 -8.97 -4.06
N PHE A 307 -7.01 -7.93 -3.77
CA PHE A 307 -6.99 -6.69 -4.56
C PHE A 307 -5.61 -6.01 -4.53
N VAL A 308 -4.96 -5.91 -3.37
CA VAL A 308 -3.58 -5.38 -3.26
C VAL A 308 -2.61 -6.23 -4.09
N THR A 309 -2.70 -7.56 -4.00
CA THR A 309 -1.86 -8.46 -4.82
C THR A 309 -2.08 -8.24 -6.33
N ILE A 310 -3.33 -8.03 -6.76
CA ILE A 310 -3.64 -7.71 -8.17
C ILE A 310 -3.00 -6.38 -8.57
N VAL A 311 -3.09 -5.33 -7.74
CA VAL A 311 -2.41 -4.05 -7.97
C VAL A 311 -0.90 -4.24 -8.10
N SER A 312 -0.27 -5.01 -7.19
CA SER A 312 1.15 -5.36 -7.24
C SER A 312 1.53 -6.05 -8.56
N VAL A 313 0.70 -6.97 -9.06
CA VAL A 313 0.90 -7.66 -10.35
C VAL A 313 0.73 -6.73 -11.55
N VAL A 314 -0.28 -5.86 -11.57
CA VAL A 314 -0.47 -4.93 -12.70
C VAL A 314 0.69 -3.95 -12.81
N ARG A 315 1.27 -3.52 -11.68
CA ARG A 315 2.45 -2.65 -11.64
C ARG A 315 3.69 -3.23 -12.35
N ILE A 316 3.85 -4.56 -12.43
CA ILE A 316 4.93 -5.18 -13.24
C ILE A 316 4.80 -4.82 -14.73
N ARG A 317 3.57 -4.62 -15.25
CA ARG A 317 3.38 -4.20 -16.65
C ARG A 317 4.00 -2.83 -16.93
N ALA A 318 3.93 -1.89 -15.99
CA ALA A 318 4.61 -0.60 -16.12
C ALA A 318 6.14 -0.78 -16.30
N PHE A 319 6.76 -1.71 -15.57
CA PHE A 319 8.19 -2.03 -15.75
C PHE A 319 8.50 -2.76 -17.07
N THR A 320 7.57 -3.53 -17.66
CA THR A 320 7.76 -4.09 -19.01
C THR A 320 7.85 -2.99 -20.07
N LYS A 321 7.00 -1.97 -19.96
CA LYS A 321 6.94 -0.82 -20.88
C LYS A 321 8.16 0.10 -20.72
N TYR A 322 8.63 0.27 -19.49
CA TYR A 322 9.78 1.10 -19.12
C TYR A 322 11.14 0.63 -19.69
N ALA A 323 11.24 -0.57 -20.28
CA ALA A 323 12.52 -1.11 -20.73
C ALA A 323 13.15 -0.40 -21.95
N ASN A 324 12.36 0.34 -22.75
CA ASN A 324 12.79 0.89 -24.04
C ASN A 324 12.31 2.34 -24.32
N THR A 325 11.85 3.10 -23.31
CA THR A 325 11.20 4.41 -23.54
C THR A 325 12.08 5.62 -23.22
N THR A 326 11.86 6.72 -23.96
CA THR A 326 12.62 7.98 -23.85
C THR A 326 11.87 9.11 -23.13
N ASN A 327 10.67 8.84 -22.60
CA ASN A 327 9.78 9.85 -22.00
C ASN A 327 9.55 9.56 -20.50
N LEU A 328 10.60 9.66 -19.68
CA LEU A 328 10.59 9.31 -18.25
C LEU A 328 9.37 9.87 -17.48
N THR A 329 9.04 11.15 -17.71
CA THR A 329 7.95 11.84 -17.01
C THR A 329 6.55 11.29 -17.31
N GLN A 330 6.33 10.60 -18.44
CA GLN A 330 5.05 9.97 -18.80
C GLN A 330 4.95 8.52 -18.34
N ASP A 331 6.07 7.79 -18.26
CA ASP A 331 6.08 6.39 -17.86
C ASP A 331 6.10 6.24 -16.32
N TYR A 332 6.76 7.16 -15.61
CA TYR A 332 6.73 7.22 -14.14
C TYR A 332 5.33 7.51 -13.57
N VAL A 333 4.40 8.03 -14.38
CA VAL A 333 2.97 8.17 -14.02
C VAL A 333 2.37 6.82 -13.65
N GLU A 334 2.64 5.78 -14.45
CA GLU A 334 2.01 4.47 -14.29
C GLU A 334 2.52 3.76 -13.03
N LEU A 335 3.82 3.85 -12.78
CA LEU A 335 4.45 3.38 -11.55
C LEU A 335 3.94 4.15 -10.32
N GLY A 336 3.83 5.48 -10.43
CA GLY A 336 3.40 6.36 -9.33
C GLY A 336 1.93 6.15 -8.94
N TYR A 337 1.01 6.06 -9.91
CA TYR A 337 -0.41 5.88 -9.56
C TYR A 337 -0.70 4.49 -8.98
N TRP A 338 -0.04 3.42 -9.46
CA TRP A 338 -0.21 2.11 -8.86
C TRP A 338 0.35 2.07 -7.43
N SER A 339 1.52 2.66 -7.19
CA SER A 339 2.15 2.69 -5.87
C SER A 339 1.34 3.52 -4.85
N THR A 340 0.74 4.64 -5.29
CA THR A 340 -0.16 5.47 -4.47
C THR A 340 -1.56 4.87 -4.26
N ILE A 341 -1.91 3.78 -4.95
CA ILE A 341 -3.07 2.92 -4.64
C ILE A 341 -2.66 1.76 -3.72
N GLU A 342 -1.58 1.04 -4.06
CA GLU A 342 -1.09 -0.14 -3.34
C GLU A 342 -0.88 0.16 -1.84
N VAL A 343 -0.12 1.22 -1.55
CA VAL A 343 0.29 1.58 -0.19
C VAL A 343 -0.91 1.95 0.70
N PRO A 344 -1.78 2.92 0.35
CA PRO A 344 -2.90 3.27 1.21
C PRO A 344 -3.93 2.15 1.35
N VAL A 345 -4.16 1.35 0.29
CA VAL A 345 -5.10 0.21 0.38
C VAL A 345 -4.56 -0.91 1.27
N GLY A 346 -3.24 -1.15 1.27
CA GLY A 346 -2.59 -2.02 2.26
C GLY A 346 -2.80 -1.55 3.70
N VAL A 347 -2.63 -0.25 3.97
CA VAL A 347 -2.88 0.35 5.29
C VAL A 347 -4.35 0.24 5.71
N ILE A 348 -5.27 0.48 4.77
CA ILE A 348 -6.72 0.30 4.98
C ILE A 348 -7.04 -1.16 5.34
N CYS A 349 -6.46 -2.13 4.60
CA CYS A 349 -6.61 -3.57 4.84
C CYS A 349 -6.17 -3.95 6.26
N ALA A 350 -4.99 -3.48 6.70
CA ALA A 350 -4.48 -3.70 8.04
C ALA A 350 -5.42 -3.15 9.14
N CYS A 351 -6.12 -2.04 8.87
CA CYS A 351 -6.99 -1.37 9.84
C CYS A 351 -8.40 -1.96 9.97
N MET A 352 -8.92 -2.68 8.97
CA MET A 352 -10.30 -3.18 8.94
C MET A 352 -10.77 -3.92 10.21
N PRO A 353 -9.96 -4.78 10.87
CA PRO A 353 -10.40 -5.54 12.05
C PRO A 353 -10.70 -4.65 13.26
N SER A 354 -9.88 -3.63 13.48
CA SER A 354 -10.06 -2.65 14.54
C SER A 354 -11.26 -1.75 14.27
N ILE A 355 -11.48 -1.36 13.02
CA ILE A 355 -12.65 -0.58 12.57
C ILE A 355 -13.94 -1.36 12.83
N ARG A 356 -13.99 -2.66 12.50
CA ARG A 356 -15.13 -3.53 12.80
C ARG A 356 -15.41 -3.66 14.31
N ALA A 357 -14.36 -3.77 15.13
CA ALA A 357 -14.51 -3.84 16.57
C ALA A 357 -15.12 -2.55 17.16
N LEU A 358 -14.75 -1.38 16.62
CA LEU A 358 -15.35 -0.09 16.95
C LEU A 358 -16.84 -0.04 16.58
N PHE A 359 -17.18 -0.33 15.32
CA PHE A 359 -18.58 -0.27 14.86
C PHE A 359 -19.53 -1.19 15.64
N ARG A 360 -19.09 -2.41 15.98
CA ARG A 360 -19.89 -3.35 16.78
C ARG A 360 -20.24 -2.79 18.16
N ASN A 361 -19.31 -2.05 18.78
CA ASN A 361 -19.46 -1.60 20.16
C ASN A 361 -20.12 -0.21 20.25
N VAL A 362 -19.93 0.66 19.26
CA VAL A 362 -20.50 2.03 19.23
C VAL A 362 -21.86 2.08 18.54
N PHE A 363 -22.12 1.23 17.56
CA PHE A 363 -23.40 1.17 16.83
C PHE A 363 -24.09 -0.21 16.96
N PRO A 364 -24.38 -0.68 18.19
CA PRO A 364 -25.04 -1.97 18.40
C PRO A 364 -26.47 -2.00 17.82
N SER A 365 -27.11 -0.86 17.55
CA SER A 365 -28.43 -0.81 16.89
C SER A 365 -28.39 -1.15 15.39
N ILE A 366 -27.26 -0.89 14.71
CA ILE A 366 -27.12 -1.11 13.25
C ILE A 366 -26.46 -2.47 12.96
N PHE A 367 -25.56 -2.95 13.83
CA PHE A 367 -24.87 -4.25 13.68
C PHE A 367 -25.32 -5.33 14.68
N GLY A 368 -26.17 -4.99 15.65
CA GLY A 368 -26.80 -5.94 16.54
C GLY A 368 -27.95 -6.63 15.83
N THR A 369 -27.69 -7.86 15.38
CA THR A 369 -28.77 -8.80 15.10
C THR A 369 -29.64 -8.91 16.35
N THR A 370 -30.93 -8.58 16.21
CA THR A 370 -31.96 -8.80 17.24
C THR A 370 -31.73 -10.16 17.90
N GLN A 371 -31.31 -10.17 19.16
CA GLN A 371 -31.52 -11.36 19.96
C GLN A 371 -33.02 -11.49 20.09
N LYS A 372 -33.59 -12.52 19.46
CA LYS A 372 -34.94 -12.97 19.80
C LYS A 372 -34.87 -13.38 21.26
N GLY A 373 -35.27 -12.47 22.15
CA GLY A 373 -35.43 -12.81 23.56
C GLY A 373 -36.41 -13.97 23.63
N GLN A 374 -35.94 -15.14 24.03
CA GLN A 374 -36.83 -16.19 24.48
C GLN A 374 -37.40 -15.73 25.82
N SER A 375 -38.45 -14.92 25.74
CA SER A 375 -39.37 -14.69 26.85
C SER A 375 -40.04 -16.03 27.14
N SER A 376 -39.40 -16.86 27.95
CA SER A 376 -40.01 -18.05 28.53
C SER A 376 -41.01 -17.59 29.59
N THR A 377 -42.12 -17.01 29.14
CA THR A 377 -43.25 -16.62 29.99
C THR A 377 -43.95 -17.90 30.44
N GLY A 378 -43.40 -18.53 31.46
CA GLY A 378 -44.00 -19.70 32.11
C GLY A 378 -45.36 -19.31 32.66
N ARG A 379 -46.43 -19.69 31.96
CA ARG A 379 -47.80 -19.58 32.46
C ARG A 379 -47.97 -20.61 33.59
N LEU A 380 -47.81 -20.16 34.82
CA LEU A 380 -48.27 -20.92 35.99
C LEU A 380 -49.75 -20.57 36.21
N SER A 381 -50.65 -21.50 35.88
CA SER A 381 -52.07 -21.34 36.14
C SER A 381 -52.35 -21.43 37.63
N THR A 382 -52.86 -20.35 38.20
CA THR A 382 -53.37 -20.32 39.58
C THR A 382 -54.68 -21.10 39.67
N THR A 383 -54.73 -22.11 40.55
CA THR A 383 -55.98 -22.68 41.06
C THR A 383 -55.94 -22.67 42.59
N LEU A 384 -56.67 -21.72 43.17
CA LEU A 384 -57.09 -21.66 44.58
C LEU A 384 -58.05 -22.85 44.82
N THR A 385 -58.23 -23.53 45.97
CA THR A 385 -57.97 -23.31 47.42
C THR A 385 -58.41 -24.62 48.15
N PRO A 386 -58.49 -24.77 49.50
CA PRO A 386 -57.73 -24.20 50.63
C PRO A 386 -57.33 -25.26 51.72
N GLN A 387 -56.73 -24.77 52.82
CA GLN A 387 -57.03 -25.15 54.23
C GLN A 387 -56.10 -26.11 55.01
N SER A 388 -55.99 -25.77 56.31
CA SER A 388 -55.63 -26.61 57.48
C SER A 388 -54.16 -26.73 57.93
N LYS A 389 -53.81 -25.85 58.88
CA LYS A 389 -53.14 -26.14 60.18
C LYS A 389 -52.17 -27.34 60.27
N SER A 390 -50.92 -27.06 60.67
CA SER A 390 -50.49 -27.29 62.07
C SER A 390 -49.20 -26.54 62.42
N ARG A 391 -48.92 -26.47 63.72
CA ARG A 391 -47.88 -25.71 64.43
C ARG A 391 -47.07 -26.69 65.28
N SER A 392 -45.74 -26.62 65.29
CA SER A 392 -44.91 -26.91 66.47
C SER A 392 -43.45 -26.51 66.29
N ASP A 393 -42.81 -26.16 67.40
CA ASP A 393 -41.49 -25.56 67.54
C ASP A 393 -40.36 -26.58 67.86
N TYR A 394 -39.16 -26.03 68.12
CA TYR A 394 -37.94 -26.61 68.74
C TYR A 394 -36.98 -27.45 67.86
N ALA A 395 -35.68 -27.60 68.20
CA ALA A 395 -34.64 -26.64 68.67
C ALA A 395 -33.30 -27.40 68.87
N ASN A 396 -32.19 -26.75 68.49
CA ASN A 396 -30.82 -26.81 69.06
C ASN A 396 -30.29 -28.04 69.86
N LEU A 397 -29.25 -28.66 69.29
CA LEU A 397 -27.84 -28.62 69.76
C LEU A 397 -27.41 -29.32 71.08
N SER A 398 -26.57 -30.36 70.93
CA SER A 398 -25.38 -30.68 71.75
C SER A 398 -24.55 -31.79 71.06
N LYS A 399 -23.33 -32.18 71.48
CA LYS A 399 -21.98 -31.56 71.64
C LYS A 399 -21.07 -32.67 72.25
N HIS A 400 -19.73 -32.59 72.10
CA HIS A 400 -18.68 -33.58 72.50
C HIS A 400 -18.50 -34.76 71.49
N GLU A 401 -17.34 -35.36 71.19
CA GLU A 401 -15.88 -35.02 71.24
C GLU A 401 -15.11 -36.07 70.35
N GLY A 402 -13.80 -36.04 70.04
CA GLY A 402 -12.69 -35.11 70.35
C GLY A 402 -11.30 -35.65 69.90
N SER A 403 -10.26 -34.79 69.95
CA SER A 403 -8.80 -35.07 69.91
C SER A 403 -8.03 -35.52 68.63
N SER A 404 -6.85 -34.87 68.45
CA SER A 404 -5.56 -35.37 67.90
C SER A 404 -5.29 -35.61 66.39
N SER A 405 -4.94 -34.53 65.69
CA SER A 405 -3.56 -34.16 65.23
C SER A 405 -2.62 -35.10 64.41
N VAL A 406 -1.90 -34.42 63.48
CA VAL A 406 -0.55 -34.67 62.89
C VAL A 406 -0.42 -35.39 61.52
N ILE A 407 0.18 -34.60 60.61
CA ILE A 407 0.88 -34.85 59.33
C ILE A 407 1.71 -36.15 59.26
N GLY A 408 1.82 -36.79 58.08
CA GLY A 408 3.05 -37.56 57.79
C GLY A 408 3.08 -38.57 56.64
N LEU A 409 3.51 -38.10 55.45
CA LEU A 409 4.40 -38.81 54.50
C LEU A 409 3.94 -40.05 53.71
N VAL A 410 4.54 -40.14 52.51
CA VAL A 410 4.46 -41.20 51.50
C VAL A 410 5.45 -42.32 51.82
N PRO A 411 5.13 -43.58 51.44
CA PRO A 411 6.14 -44.48 50.89
C PRO A 411 5.79 -44.96 49.47
N VAL A 412 6.80 -44.98 48.61
CA VAL A 412 6.84 -45.73 47.36
C VAL A 412 7.74 -46.93 47.60
N ASP A 413 7.25 -48.15 47.40
CA ASP A 413 7.77 -49.12 46.40
C ASP A 413 6.93 -50.41 46.46
N ASN A 414 6.72 -51.03 45.29
CA ASN A 414 7.01 -52.45 45.07
C ASN A 414 6.59 -52.87 43.66
N ARG A 415 7.62 -53.13 42.84
CA ARG A 415 7.66 -54.22 41.84
C ARG A 415 7.25 -55.56 42.50
N GLN A 416 6.84 -56.63 41.81
CA GLN A 416 7.03 -57.08 40.43
C GLN A 416 6.10 -58.28 40.14
N GLU A 417 5.55 -58.42 38.93
CA GLU A 417 5.02 -59.66 38.31
C GLU A 417 4.70 -59.26 36.85
N ASP A 418 5.50 -59.51 35.80
CA ASP A 418 6.15 -60.71 35.22
C ASP A 418 5.28 -61.43 34.15
N GLU A 419 5.96 -62.05 33.18
CA GLU A 419 5.46 -62.69 31.94
C GLU A 419 4.96 -61.75 30.79
N ARG A 420 5.54 -61.64 29.56
CA ARG A 420 6.40 -62.44 28.65
C ARG A 420 5.66 -63.19 27.54
N TYR A 421 5.50 -62.59 26.34
CA TYR A 421 5.69 -63.33 25.07
C TYR A 421 5.90 -62.44 23.81
N LYS A 422 6.98 -62.76 23.05
CA LYS A 422 7.23 -62.78 21.58
C LYS A 422 6.38 -61.95 20.59
N ASN A 423 6.85 -61.59 19.38
CA ASN A 423 8.17 -61.51 18.72
C ASN A 423 7.99 -60.72 17.40
N SER A 424 9.01 -59.93 17.04
CA SER A 424 9.65 -59.86 15.71
C SER A 424 8.85 -60.15 14.41
N VAL A 425 8.55 -59.08 13.66
CA VAL A 425 9.12 -58.80 12.31
C VAL A 425 9.45 -57.32 12.24
#